data_AF-A0A7V2XBE3-F1
#
_entry.id   AF-A0A7V2XBE3-F1
#
_cell.length_a   1.000
_cell.length_b   1.000
_cell.length_c   1.000
_cell.angle_alpha   90.00
_cell.angle_beta   90.00
_cell.angle_gamma   90.00
#
_symmetry.space_group_name_H-M   'P 1'
#
loop_
_entity.id
_entity.type
_entity.pdbx_description
1 polymer ?
#
loop_
_entity_poly.entity_id
_entity_poly.type
_entity_poly.pdbx_seq_one_letter_code
_entity_poly.pdbx_strand_id
1 'polypeptide(L)'
;PFGLEFLQTLVFILVIATFVQFVEMVISKTSPALQEALGIYLPLITTNCAVLGVSLLNIKEGYNLIETLVNGFGGGLGFTMAILIMASIRERLEFSDIPECMKGFPIAFVLTSMMAFAFFGFQGFFSR
;
A
#
# COMPACT_ATOMS: atom_id res chain seq x y z
N PRO A 1 12.98 4.67 -29.84
CA PRO A 1 13.62 3.76 -30.83
C PRO A 1 13.09 2.31 -30.91
N PHE A 2 12.28 1.79 -29.97
CA PHE A 2 11.55 0.51 -30.15
C PHE A 2 10.05 0.54 -29.79
N GLY A 3 9.51 1.68 -29.32
CA GLY A 3 8.08 1.81 -28.96
C GLY A 3 7.64 0.91 -27.80
N LEU A 4 8.57 0.41 -26.97
CA LEU A 4 8.33 -0.56 -25.90
C LEU A 4 7.84 0.06 -24.57
N GLU A 5 7.27 1.27 -24.62
CA GLU A 5 6.80 1.98 -23.43
C GLU A 5 5.69 1.20 -22.70
N PHE A 6 4.91 0.40 -23.44
CA PHE A 6 3.90 -0.50 -22.88
C PHE A 6 4.46 -1.64 -22.02
N LEU A 7 5.73 -2.03 -22.18
CA LEU A 7 6.39 -3.04 -21.34
C LEU A 7 6.77 -2.50 -19.96
N GLN A 8 6.80 -1.18 -19.78
CA GLN A 8 7.27 -0.55 -18.55
C GLN A 8 6.52 -1.08 -17.33
N THR A 9 5.18 -1.12 -17.38
CA THR A 9 4.34 -1.63 -16.29
C THR A 9 4.62 -3.10 -15.99
N LEU A 10 4.83 -3.93 -17.02
CA LEU A 10 5.15 -5.35 -16.85
C LEU A 10 6.51 -5.54 -16.16
N VAL A 11 7.51 -4.75 -16.53
CA VAL A 11 8.84 -4.79 -15.90
C VAL A 11 8.74 -4.38 -14.43
N PHE A 12 7.95 -3.36 -14.08
CA PHE A 12 7.75 -2.98 -12.68
C PHE A 12 7.09 -4.10 -11.87
N ILE A 13 6.01 -4.69 -12.38
CA ILE A 13 5.34 -5.80 -11.69
C ILE A 13 6.31 -6.97 -11.50
N LEU A 14 7.12 -7.31 -12.51
CA LEU A 14 8.10 -8.40 -12.42
C LEU A 14 9.16 -8.12 -11.35
N VAL A 15 9.71 -6.90 -11.31
CA VAL A 15 10.68 -6.51 -10.26
C VAL A 15 10.05 -6.55 -8.88
N ILE A 16 8.84 -6.03 -8.72
CA ILE A 16 8.12 -6.08 -7.42
C ILE A 16 7.86 -7.54 -7.03
N ALA A 17 7.44 -8.39 -7.98
CA ALA A 17 7.15 -9.80 -7.73
C ALA A 17 8.38 -10.57 -7.23
N THR A 18 9.56 -10.37 -7.84
CA THR A 18 10.79 -11.04 -7.38
C THR A 18 11.20 -10.58 -5.99
N PHE A 19 11.05 -9.29 -5.66
CA PHE A 19 11.32 -8.77 -4.33
C PHE A 19 10.33 -9.31 -3.27
N VAL A 20 9.03 -9.31 -3.57
CA VAL A 20 8.02 -9.86 -2.65
C VAL A 20 8.22 -11.36 -2.44
N GLN A 21 8.59 -12.11 -3.48
CA GLN A 21 8.91 -13.53 -3.35
C GLN A 21 10.11 -13.76 -2.44
N PHE A 22 11.12 -12.91 -2.52
CA PHE A 22 12.24 -12.94 -1.60
C PHE A 22 11.80 -12.68 -0.15
N VAL A 23 10.95 -11.69 0.07
CA VAL A 23 10.39 -11.38 1.40
C VAL A 23 9.56 -12.55 1.94
N GLU A 24 8.77 -13.23 1.11
CA GLU A 24 8.02 -14.43 1.50
C GLU A 24 8.93 -15.54 2.03
N MET A 25 10.04 -15.82 1.34
CA MET A 25 11.01 -16.80 1.79
C MET A 25 11.68 -16.40 3.11
N VAL A 26 11.95 -15.10 3.31
CA VAL A 26 12.51 -14.58 4.57
C VAL A 26 11.51 -14.71 5.73
N ILE A 27 10.24 -14.35 5.51
CA ILE A 27 9.19 -14.43 6.54
C ILE A 27 8.93 -15.90 6.94
N SER A 28 8.84 -16.80 5.96
CA SER A 28 8.68 -18.24 6.19
C SER A 28 9.78 -18.82 7.11
N LYS A 29 10.99 -18.25 7.06
CA LYS A 29 12.13 -18.67 7.91
C LYS A 29 12.20 -17.96 9.26
N THR A 30 11.76 -16.71 9.35
CA THR A 30 11.93 -15.89 10.56
C THR A 30 10.73 -15.94 11.50
N SER A 31 9.50 -16.00 10.97
CA SER A 31 8.27 -16.01 11.78
C SER A 31 7.17 -16.85 11.12
N PRO A 32 7.02 -18.14 11.52
CA PRO A 32 5.96 -18.99 10.98
C PRO A 32 4.56 -18.51 11.37
N ALA A 33 4.40 -17.85 12.52
CA ALA A 33 3.12 -17.27 12.95
C ALA A 33 2.63 -16.18 12.00
N LEU A 34 3.54 -15.34 11.47
CA LEU A 34 3.18 -14.30 10.51
C LEU A 34 2.84 -14.91 9.15
N GLN A 35 3.52 -15.97 8.74
CA GLN A 35 3.22 -16.69 7.50
C GLN A 35 1.83 -17.34 7.55
N GLU A 36 1.40 -17.90 8.68
CA GLU A 36 0.04 -18.44 8.83
C GLU A 36 -1.03 -17.34 8.78
N ALA A 37 -0.76 -16.16 9.36
CA ALA A 37 -1.70 -15.05 9.37
C ALA A 37 -1.81 -14.32 8.01
N LEU A 38 -0.68 -14.14 7.31
CA LEU A 38 -0.61 -13.34 6.08
C LEU A 38 -0.39 -14.14 4.79
N GLY A 39 -0.27 -15.47 4.84
CA GLY A 39 0.23 -16.28 3.72
C GLY A 39 -0.43 -16.01 2.36
N ILE A 40 -1.76 -15.85 2.31
CA ILE A 40 -2.50 -15.55 1.07
C ILE A 40 -2.31 -14.09 0.63
N TYR A 41 -2.03 -13.18 1.57
CA TYR A 41 -1.85 -11.76 1.31
C TYR A 41 -0.45 -11.42 0.78
N LEU A 42 0.58 -12.23 1.07
CA LEU A 42 1.95 -11.98 0.59
C LEU A 42 2.04 -11.88 -0.94
N PRO A 43 1.51 -12.84 -1.72
CA PRO A 43 1.46 -12.72 -3.18
C PRO A 43 0.62 -11.52 -3.66
N LEU A 44 -0.40 -11.12 -2.91
CA LEU A 44 -1.24 -9.95 -3.22
C LEU A 44 -0.49 -8.61 -3.06
N ILE A 45 0.65 -8.58 -2.35
CA ILE A 45 1.50 -7.39 -2.25
C ILE A 45 2.09 -7.04 -3.62
N THR A 46 2.32 -8.03 -4.49
CA THR A 46 2.90 -7.82 -5.83
C THR A 46 2.07 -6.90 -6.71
N THR A 47 0.75 -6.91 -6.52
CA THR A 47 -0.21 -6.10 -7.27
C THR A 47 -0.74 -4.91 -6.47
N ASN A 48 -0.06 -4.54 -5.37
CA ASN A 48 -0.46 -3.41 -4.55
C ASN A 48 -0.36 -2.09 -5.35
N CYS A 49 -1.48 -1.35 -5.37
CA CYS A 49 -1.62 -0.11 -6.12
C CYS A 49 -0.73 1.04 -5.59
N ALA A 50 -0.40 1.07 -4.30
CA ALA A 50 0.48 2.08 -3.73
C ALA A 50 1.94 1.85 -4.18
N VAL A 51 2.42 0.60 -4.14
CA VAL A 51 3.80 0.25 -4.56
C VAL A 51 4.00 0.55 -6.05
N LEU A 52 3.06 0.11 -6.90
CA LEU A 52 3.10 0.41 -8.33
C LEU A 52 2.93 1.91 -8.61
N GLY A 53 2.06 2.59 -7.85
CA GLY A 53 1.82 4.03 -8.00
C GLY A 53 3.08 4.87 -7.74
N VAL A 54 3.80 4.60 -6.66
CA VAL A 54 5.03 5.34 -6.30
C VAL A 54 6.13 5.14 -7.34
N SER A 55 6.30 3.91 -7.85
CA SER A 55 7.30 3.62 -8.89
C SER A 55 6.97 4.33 -10.21
N LEU A 56 5.70 4.36 -10.62
CA LEU A 56 5.28 5.11 -11.81
C LEU A 56 5.41 6.63 -11.63
N LEU A 57 5.11 7.17 -10.45
CA LEU A 57 5.26 8.60 -10.14
C LEU A 57 6.72 9.05 -10.21
N ASN A 58 7.65 8.27 -9.66
CA ASN A 58 9.09 8.59 -9.71
C ASN A 58 9.60 8.79 -11.14
N ILE A 59 9.09 8.01 -12.08
CA ILE A 59 9.51 8.06 -13.48
C ILE A 59 8.84 9.23 -14.21
N LYS A 60 7.56 9.48 -13.93
CA LYS A 60 6.82 10.61 -14.49
C LYS A 60 7.43 11.96 -14.09
N GLU A 61 7.86 12.07 -12.84
CA GLU A 61 8.50 13.28 -12.31
C GLU A 61 10.00 13.38 -12.64
N GLY A 62 10.61 12.31 -13.19
CA GLY A 62 12.01 12.32 -13.61
C GLY A 62 13.02 12.44 -12.46
N TYR A 63 12.70 11.90 -11.28
CA TYR A 63 13.54 12.02 -10.10
C TYR A 63 14.91 11.33 -10.24
N ASN A 64 15.93 11.92 -9.62
CA ASN A 64 17.24 11.31 -9.47
C ASN A 64 17.19 10.13 -8.48
N LEU A 65 18.27 9.33 -8.40
CA LEU A 65 18.33 8.16 -7.52
C LEU A 65 18.03 8.49 -6.04
N ILE A 66 18.58 9.60 -5.54
CA ILE A 66 18.39 10.03 -4.14
C ILE A 66 16.94 10.45 -3.91
N GLU A 67 16.38 11.26 -4.82
CA GLU A 67 15.00 11.72 -4.76
C GLU A 67 14.01 10.56 -4.84
N THR A 68 14.28 9.57 -5.70
CA THR A 68 13.50 8.34 -5.85
C THR A 68 13.51 7.50 -4.57
N LEU A 69 14.66 7.38 -3.90
CA LEU A 69 14.77 6.68 -2.61
C LEU A 69 13.97 7.39 -1.51
N VAL A 70 14.09 8.71 -1.43
CA VAL A 70 13.35 9.52 -0.44
C VAL A 70 11.85 9.44 -0.70
N ASN A 71 11.39 9.55 -1.95
CA ASN A 71 9.97 9.43 -2.29
C ASN A 71 9.45 8.01 -2.03
N GLY A 72 10.23 6.98 -2.37
CA GLY A 72 9.90 5.58 -2.08
C GLY A 72 9.72 5.33 -0.58
N PHE A 73 10.67 5.79 0.23
CA PHE A 73 10.61 5.64 1.68
C PHE A 73 9.48 6.47 2.30
N GLY A 74 9.30 7.71 1.86
CA GLY A 74 8.21 8.59 2.29
C GLY A 74 6.82 8.02 1.95
N GLY A 75 6.64 7.49 0.73
CA GLY A 75 5.42 6.80 0.31
C GLY A 75 5.14 5.55 1.15
N GLY A 76 6.17 4.75 1.44
CA GLY A 76 6.04 3.56 2.30
C GLY A 76 5.66 3.92 3.74
N LEU A 77 6.26 4.97 4.31
CA LEU A 77 5.90 5.46 5.64
C LEU A 77 4.46 6.00 5.67
N GLY A 78 4.06 6.77 4.67
CA GLY A 78 2.69 7.28 4.54
C GLY A 78 1.66 6.14 4.47
N PHE A 79 1.93 5.11 3.67
CA PHE A 79 1.09 3.92 3.57
C PHE A 79 1.00 3.15 4.90
N THR A 80 2.13 3.00 5.60
CA THR A 80 2.17 2.38 6.93
C THR A 80 1.31 3.15 7.92
N MET A 81 1.45 4.47 7.97
CA MET A 81 0.65 5.35 8.83
C MET A 81 -0.85 5.23 8.52
N ALA A 82 -1.21 5.19 7.23
CA ALA A 82 -2.59 5.02 6.79
C ALA A 82 -3.19 3.69 7.30
N ILE A 83 -2.49 2.58 7.13
CA ILE A 83 -2.94 1.26 7.61
C ILE A 83 -3.05 1.23 9.13
N LEU A 84 -2.09 1.83 9.86
CA LEU A 84 -2.15 1.88 11.32
C LEU A 84 -3.37 2.65 11.83
N ILE A 85 -3.71 3.79 11.22
CA ILE A 85 -4.92 4.54 11.54
C ILE A 85 -6.16 3.68 11.25
N MET A 86 -6.22 3.03 10.09
CA MET A 86 -7.34 2.17 9.73
C MET A 86 -7.50 0.99 10.70
N ALA A 87 -6.41 0.34 11.10
CA ALA A 87 -6.41 -0.74 12.08
C ALA A 87 -6.93 -0.25 13.45
N SER A 88 -6.44 0.90 13.92
CA SER A 88 -6.86 1.48 15.21
C SER A 88 -8.36 1.80 15.25
N ILE A 89 -8.93 2.29 14.14
CA ILE A 89 -10.36 2.59 14.09
C ILE A 89 -11.17 1.28 14.01
N ARG A 90 -10.70 0.29 13.26
CA ARG A 90 -11.35 -1.02 13.17
C ARG A 90 -11.41 -1.73 14.52
N GLU A 91 -10.32 -1.71 15.30
CA GLU A 91 -10.28 -2.29 16.64
C GLU A 91 -11.31 -1.64 17.57
N ARG A 92 -11.44 -0.30 17.55
CA ARG A 92 -12.46 0.40 18.34
C ARG A 92 -13.89 0.09 17.91
N LEU A 93 -14.07 -0.15 16.62
CA LEU A 93 -15.36 -0.40 16.00
C LEU A 93 -15.90 -1.80 16.37
N GLU A 94 -15.03 -2.77 16.68
CA GLU A 94 -15.44 -4.09 17.17
C GLU A 94 -16.21 -4.04 18.49
N PHE A 95 -15.97 -3.02 19.33
CA PHE A 95 -16.68 -2.81 20.59
C PHE A 95 -17.94 -1.94 20.47
N SER A 96 -18.29 -1.51 19.25
CA SER A 96 -19.44 -0.63 19.01
C SER A 96 -20.65 -1.42 18.53
N ASP A 97 -21.86 -0.97 18.90
CA ASP A 97 -23.11 -1.56 18.42
C ASP A 97 -23.38 -1.16 16.96
N ILE A 98 -22.98 -2.04 16.04
CA ILE A 98 -23.17 -1.89 14.59
C ILE A 98 -24.24 -2.89 14.13
N PRO A 99 -25.17 -2.47 13.25
CA PRO A 99 -26.12 -3.38 12.62
C PRO A 99 -25.41 -4.57 11.97
N GLU A 100 -25.98 -5.78 12.09
CA GLU A 100 -25.34 -7.01 11.59
C GLU A 100 -25.00 -6.95 10.10
N CYS A 101 -25.82 -6.28 9.29
CA CYS A 101 -25.60 -6.09 7.86
C CYS A 101 -24.39 -5.21 7.51
N MET A 102 -23.87 -4.43 8.45
CA MET A 102 -22.72 -3.55 8.22
C MET A 102 -21.40 -4.09 8.77
N LYS A 103 -21.43 -5.19 9.54
CA LYS A 103 -20.21 -5.77 10.14
C LYS A 103 -19.24 -6.26 9.07
N GLY A 104 -17.94 -6.08 9.30
CA GLY A 104 -16.88 -6.55 8.41
C GLY A 104 -16.58 -5.62 7.24
N PHE A 105 -16.76 -6.11 6.01
CA PHE A 105 -16.38 -5.38 4.79
C PHE A 105 -17.15 -4.07 4.56
N PRO A 106 -18.49 -4.00 4.73
CA PRO A 106 -19.24 -2.78 4.42
C PRO A 106 -18.78 -1.57 5.24
N ILE A 107 -18.64 -1.74 6.56
CA ILE A 107 -18.15 -0.66 7.43
C ILE A 107 -16.70 -0.29 7.14
N ALA A 108 -15.86 -1.24 6.73
CA ALA A 108 -14.48 -0.96 6.32
C ALA A 108 -14.43 -0.04 5.08
N PHE A 109 -15.33 -0.20 4.10
CA PHE A 109 -15.41 0.71 2.95
C PHE A 109 -15.88 2.12 3.36
N VAL A 110 -16.88 2.22 4.24
CA VAL A 110 -17.32 3.51 4.78
C VAL A 110 -16.17 4.20 5.52
N LEU A 111 -15.47 3.46 6.38
CA LEU A 111 -14.30 3.96 7.10
C LEU A 111 -13.21 4.47 6.14
N THR A 112 -12.86 3.69 5.11
CA THR A 112 -11.87 4.09 4.11
C THR A 112 -12.30 5.38 3.40
N SER A 113 -13.58 5.55 3.08
CA SER A 113 -14.09 6.78 2.45
C SER A 113 -13.98 8.00 3.38
N MET A 114 -14.33 7.85 4.66
CA MET A 114 -14.19 8.93 5.65
C MET A 114 -12.72 9.30 5.88
N MET A 115 -11.85 8.30 5.93
CA MET A 115 -10.41 8.48 6.04
C MET A 115 -9.85 9.20 4.80
N ALA A 116 -10.31 8.86 3.59
CA ALA A 116 -9.92 9.55 2.37
C ALA A 116 -10.32 11.04 2.40
N PHE A 117 -11.54 11.36 2.88
CA PHE A 117 -11.95 12.76 3.07
C PHE A 117 -11.08 13.51 4.08
N ALA A 118 -10.70 12.86 5.19
CA ALA A 118 -9.78 13.45 6.16
C ALA A 118 -8.41 13.77 5.55
N PHE A 119 -7.86 12.86 4.74
CA PHE A 119 -6.58 13.09 4.06
C PHE A 119 -6.67 14.13 2.93
N PHE A 120 -7.82 14.26 2.28
CA PHE A 120 -8.05 15.29 1.26
C PHE A 120 -7.89 16.71 1.83
N GLY A 121 -8.19 16.91 3.12
CA GLY A 121 -7.97 18.19 3.81
C GLY A 121 -6.51 18.65 3.86
N PHE A 122 -5.55 17.74 3.64
CA PHE A 122 -4.12 18.10 3.54
C PHE A 122 -3.68 18.54 2.14
N GLN A 123 -4.54 18.36 1.11
CA GLN A 123 -4.24 18.81 -0.25
C GLN A 123 -4.25 20.33 -0.30
N GLY A 124 -3.06 20.94 -0.21
CA GLY A 124 -2.87 22.39 -0.24
C GLY A 124 -1.82 22.92 0.73
N PHE A 125 -1.37 22.11 1.70
CA PHE A 125 -0.37 22.55 2.70
C PHE A 125 0.96 23.03 2.10
N PHE A 126 1.36 22.45 0.96
CA PHE A 126 2.62 22.77 0.28
C PHE A 126 2.41 23.46 -1.08
N SER A 127 1.17 23.86 -1.40
CA SER A 127 0.88 24.62 -2.62
C SER A 127 1.25 26.09 -2.38
N ARG A 128 2.51 26.42 -2.67
CA ARG A 128 2.97 27.77 -2.97
C ARG A 128 3.62 27.78 -4.34
#